data_AF-A0A535HE99-F1
#
_entry.id   AF-A0A535HE99-F1
#
_cell.length_a   1.000
_cell.length_b   1.000
_cell.length_c   1.000
_cell.angle_alpha   90.00
_cell.angle_beta   90.00
_cell.angle_gamma   90.00
#
_symmetry.space_group_name_H-M   'P 1'
#
loop_
_entity.id
_entity.type
_entity.pdbx_description
1 polymer ?
#
loop_
_entity_poly.entity_id
_entity_poly.type
_entity_poly.pdbx_seq_one_letter_code
_entity_poly.pdbx_strand_id
1 'polypeptide(L)'
;MPGGPMSASLCCATNNDHLHQRMIWREIGRTWTANGFFDQAYVCYQRGKQAMLEAGVTSGAAWACVHLELGSIRSLQGNYDESTRIALEALEMLEQAMQERNEESGYPPVGHPVGHKREEQPGTLNELTKLNERNVHNRDNYNSFQTRTERAILGAPLEVGRAHELLGVIAANVGQFAEALQQLHKALAIFEQHNLATALAQVYSNLGAVHAVKSENSMALTYMQRSLELAERLGNQPNIAIVTGNLGEMATRSGKLREAEEWFRRSLAMAERINEADQISWCNTALAVTLQDQGDLMGAAECIRRSLSIARSMKSTRNIGGALIALANLRIMQAIIAGKLPHEGTNAENVSYSTVLCTRLLMRAMSTLQRAVVVEGLETELVVDFCLVTWRGQNKRRCTLWRKRSGMSSPGC
;
A
#
# COMPACT_ATOMS: atom_id res chain seq x y z
N MET A 1 -35.80 46.44 25.52
CA MET A 1 -36.04 45.75 24.23
C MET A 1 -34.69 45.39 23.64
N PRO A 2 -34.51 44.16 23.15
CA PRO A 2 -33.21 43.56 22.85
C PRO A 2 -32.64 44.19 21.56
N GLY A 3 -31.33 44.39 21.42
CA GLY A 3 -30.28 43.40 21.61
C GLY A 3 -30.12 42.62 20.30
N GLY A 4 -29.64 43.28 19.24
CA GLY A 4 -29.46 42.68 17.92
C GLY A 4 -28.30 41.66 17.89
N PRO A 5 -28.37 40.62 17.05
CA PRO A 5 -27.39 39.55 17.00
C PRO A 5 -26.16 39.98 16.20
N MET A 6 -25.13 40.49 16.88
CA MET A 6 -23.77 40.53 16.37
C MET A 6 -22.91 39.60 17.24
N SER A 7 -22.85 38.30 16.92
CA SER A 7 -21.79 37.43 17.48
C SER A 7 -21.63 36.03 16.85
N ALA A 8 -22.57 35.52 16.05
CA ALA A 8 -22.42 34.15 15.51
C ALA A 8 -21.33 34.03 14.43
N SER A 9 -21.13 35.07 13.63
CA SER A 9 -20.13 35.08 12.53
C SER A 9 -18.69 35.24 13.02
N LEU A 10 -18.45 36.03 14.09
CA LEU A 10 -17.09 36.24 14.61
C LEU A 10 -16.56 35.05 15.44
N CYS A 11 -17.44 34.34 16.17
CA CYS A 11 -17.04 33.15 16.94
C CYS A 11 -16.67 31.95 16.05
N CYS A 12 -17.27 31.80 14.86
CA CYS A 12 -16.89 30.73 13.93
C CYS A 12 -15.52 31.00 13.28
N ALA A 13 -15.20 32.28 13.02
CA ALA A 13 -13.91 32.65 12.43
C ALA A 13 -12.73 32.39 13.37
N THR A 14 -12.85 32.73 14.66
CA THR A 14 -11.79 32.48 15.66
C THR A 14 -11.58 31.00 15.95
N ASN A 15 -12.65 30.19 15.96
CA ASN A 15 -12.53 28.74 16.13
C ASN A 15 -11.83 28.08 14.93
N ASN A 16 -12.12 28.55 13.72
CA ASN A 16 -11.47 28.05 12.52
C ASN A 16 -9.99 28.41 12.49
N ASP A 17 -9.57 29.63 12.83
CA ASP A 17 -8.15 30.01 12.85
C ASP A 17 -7.31 29.11 13.77
N HIS A 18 -7.86 28.74 14.94
CA HIS A 18 -7.19 27.81 15.84
C HIS A 18 -7.20 26.37 15.30
N LEU A 19 -8.21 25.96 14.55
CA LEU A 19 -8.26 24.64 13.92
C LEU A 19 -7.26 24.53 12.76
N HIS A 20 -7.08 25.58 11.97
CA HIS A 20 -6.05 25.67 10.94
C HIS A 20 -4.66 25.49 11.55
N GLN A 21 -4.36 26.19 12.66
CA GLN A 21 -3.08 26.07 13.37
C GLN A 21 -2.83 24.63 13.85
N ARG A 22 -3.85 23.91 14.30
CA ARG A 22 -3.71 22.51 14.76
C ARG A 22 -3.55 21.53 13.61
N MET A 23 -4.20 21.78 12.48
CA MET A 23 -4.06 20.96 11.27
C MET A 23 -2.67 21.06 10.63
N ILE A 24 -1.84 22.04 11.02
CA ILE A 24 -0.42 22.10 10.65
C ILE A 24 0.31 20.81 11.08
N TRP A 25 0.00 20.25 12.26
CA TRP A 25 0.58 19.00 12.71
C TRP A 25 0.28 17.83 11.77
N ARG A 26 -0.92 17.82 11.17
CA ARG A 26 -1.30 16.84 10.15
C ARG A 26 -0.44 16.98 8.90
N GLU A 27 -0.26 18.20 8.41
CA GLU A 27 0.54 18.43 7.20
C GLU A 27 2.03 18.12 7.44
N ILE A 28 2.58 18.49 8.61
CA ILE A 28 3.94 18.08 9.00
C ILE A 28 4.02 16.55 9.06
N GLY A 29 3.05 15.88 9.69
CA GLY A 29 3.00 14.43 9.73
C GLY A 29 2.99 13.80 8.33
N ARG A 30 2.20 14.36 7.41
CA ARG A 30 2.13 13.90 6.01
C ARG A 30 3.46 14.07 5.29
N THR A 31 4.19 15.16 5.53
CA THR A 31 5.53 15.32 4.95
C THR A 31 6.49 14.25 5.46
N TRP A 32 6.45 13.88 6.75
CA TRP A 32 7.25 12.78 7.28
C TRP A 32 6.82 11.43 6.70
N THR A 33 5.52 11.18 6.57
CA THR A 33 4.98 9.97 5.92
C THR A 33 5.47 9.85 4.49
N ALA A 34 5.42 10.94 3.71
CA ALA A 34 5.92 10.98 2.33
C ALA A 34 7.44 10.81 2.20
N ASN A 35 8.19 10.93 3.29
CA ASN A 35 9.63 10.67 3.31
C ASN A 35 9.96 9.30 3.96
N GLY A 36 8.96 8.47 4.27
CA GLY A 36 9.15 7.15 4.89
C GLY A 36 9.49 7.18 6.39
N PHE A 37 9.35 8.33 7.04
CA PHE A 37 9.67 8.54 8.46
C PHE A 37 8.42 8.38 9.33
N PHE A 38 7.92 7.16 9.44
CA PHE A 38 6.63 6.86 10.08
C PHE A 38 6.60 7.16 11.60
N ASP A 39 7.72 6.98 12.31
CA ASP A 39 7.81 7.29 13.74
C ASP A 39 7.67 8.80 13.99
N GLN A 40 8.37 9.62 13.21
CA GLN A 40 8.22 11.09 13.30
C GLN A 40 6.82 11.53 12.89
N ALA A 41 6.24 10.92 11.86
CA ALA A 41 4.86 11.18 11.45
C ALA A 41 3.87 10.88 12.57
N TYR A 42 4.00 9.71 13.23
CA TYR A 42 3.19 9.31 14.37
C TYR A 42 3.23 10.33 15.50
N VAL A 43 4.43 10.78 15.89
CA VAL A 43 4.60 11.80 16.93
C VAL A 43 3.91 13.11 16.53
N CYS A 44 3.99 13.52 15.27
CA CYS A 44 3.31 14.73 14.79
C CYS A 44 1.79 14.58 14.87
N TYR A 45 1.23 13.45 14.42
CA TYR A 45 -0.21 13.23 14.48
C TYR A 45 -0.72 13.12 15.93
N GLN A 46 0.04 12.50 16.83
CA GLN A 46 -0.29 12.47 18.26
C GLN A 46 -0.29 13.87 18.88
N ARG A 47 0.69 14.71 18.54
CA ARG A 47 0.70 16.12 18.97
C ARG A 47 -0.49 16.90 18.42
N GLY A 48 -0.84 16.70 17.15
CA GLY A 48 -2.02 17.29 16.55
C GLY A 48 -3.30 16.91 17.27
N LYS A 49 -3.46 15.61 17.58
CA LYS A 49 -4.60 15.08 18.35
C LYS A 49 -4.64 15.67 19.78
N GLN A 50 -3.51 15.70 20.48
CA GLN A 50 -3.43 16.27 21.82
C GLN A 50 -3.79 17.76 21.84
N ALA A 51 -3.30 18.52 20.86
CA ALA A 51 -3.64 19.94 20.71
C ALA A 51 -5.13 20.19 20.40
N MET A 52 -5.80 19.24 19.74
CA MET A 52 -7.25 19.27 19.55
C MET A 52 -8.01 18.96 20.85
N LEU A 53 -7.55 17.96 21.63
CA LEU A 53 -8.12 17.62 22.94
C LEU A 53 -8.04 18.79 23.93
N GLU A 54 -6.88 19.46 24.01
CA GLU A 54 -6.68 20.64 24.86
C GLU A 54 -7.59 21.81 24.49
N ALA A 55 -8.06 21.85 23.25
CA ALA A 55 -9.01 22.83 22.75
C ALA A 55 -10.48 22.40 22.90
N GLY A 56 -10.74 21.23 23.49
CA GLY A 56 -12.08 20.66 23.61
C GLY A 56 -12.66 20.15 22.28
N VAL A 57 -11.84 19.98 21.24
CA VAL A 57 -12.27 19.43 19.95
C VAL A 57 -12.12 17.90 20.00
N THR A 58 -13.25 17.19 20.05
CA THR A 58 -13.31 15.72 20.14
C THR A 58 -14.11 15.08 18.99
N SER A 59 -14.68 15.87 18.10
CA SER A 59 -15.52 15.42 16.99
C SER A 59 -15.40 16.36 15.77
N GLY A 60 -16.01 15.96 14.65
CA GLY A 60 -16.03 16.71 13.40
C GLY A 60 -14.94 16.32 12.40
N ALA A 61 -15.02 16.86 11.18
CA ALA A 61 -14.20 16.43 10.06
C ALA A 61 -12.69 16.64 10.28
N ALA A 62 -12.28 17.72 10.95
CA ALA A 62 -10.87 17.97 11.25
C ALA A 62 -10.29 16.94 12.23
N TRP A 63 -11.04 16.60 13.29
CA TRP A 63 -10.66 15.56 14.23
C TRP A 63 -10.54 14.21 13.51
N ALA A 64 -11.57 13.85 12.74
CA ALA A 64 -11.59 12.63 11.94
C ALA A 64 -10.41 12.55 10.97
N CYS A 65 -10.05 13.67 10.34
CA CYS A 65 -8.90 13.76 9.43
C CYS A 65 -7.56 13.44 10.11
N VAL A 66 -7.32 13.93 11.35
CA VAL A 66 -6.10 13.61 12.11
C VAL A 66 -6.14 12.17 12.60
N HIS A 67 -7.31 11.73 13.09
CA HIS A 67 -7.54 10.35 13.50
C HIS A 67 -7.28 9.36 12.36
N LEU A 68 -7.73 9.67 11.15
CA LEU A 68 -7.55 8.80 9.99
C LEU A 68 -6.06 8.62 9.63
N GLU A 69 -5.25 9.67 9.72
CA GLU A 69 -3.80 9.54 9.48
C GLU A 69 -3.12 8.73 10.61
N LEU A 70 -3.57 8.84 11.87
CA LEU A 70 -3.12 7.94 12.94
C LEU A 70 -3.49 6.48 12.66
N GLY A 71 -4.71 6.22 12.21
CA GLY A 71 -5.16 4.90 11.77
C GLY A 71 -4.25 4.35 10.67
N SER A 72 -3.95 5.15 9.64
CA SER A 72 -3.03 4.77 8.57
C SER A 72 -1.65 4.34 9.10
N ILE A 73 -1.06 5.10 10.04
CA ILE A 73 0.22 4.71 10.65
C ILE A 73 0.08 3.42 11.48
N ARG A 74 -1.02 3.22 12.20
CA ARG A 74 -1.27 1.97 12.93
C ARG A 74 -1.39 0.77 12.00
N SER A 75 -2.03 0.93 10.85
CA SER A 75 -2.07 -0.09 9.80
C SER A 75 -0.67 -0.44 9.31
N LEU A 76 0.22 0.54 9.14
CA LEU A 76 1.64 0.36 8.75
C LEU A 76 2.54 -0.16 9.90
N GLN A 77 1.99 -0.33 11.09
CA GLN A 77 2.64 -1.03 12.20
C GLN A 77 2.04 -2.44 12.37
N GLY A 78 1.07 -2.79 11.53
CA GLY A 78 0.28 -4.01 11.57
C GLY A 78 -0.69 -4.12 12.77
N ASN A 79 -0.99 -3.01 13.45
CA ASN A 79 -2.02 -2.94 14.49
C ASN A 79 -3.40 -2.76 13.84
N TYR A 80 -3.85 -3.77 13.08
CA TYR A 80 -5.05 -3.68 12.24
C TYR A 80 -6.35 -3.48 13.04
N ASP A 81 -6.48 -4.05 14.25
CA ASP A 81 -7.68 -3.88 15.08
C ASP A 81 -7.85 -2.43 15.54
N GLU A 82 -6.77 -1.83 16.08
CA GLU A 82 -6.75 -0.42 16.48
C GLU A 82 -6.98 0.48 15.27
N SER A 83 -6.32 0.18 14.14
CA SER A 83 -6.48 0.91 12.88
C SER A 83 -7.92 0.88 12.35
N THR A 84 -8.57 -0.28 12.40
CA THR A 84 -9.95 -0.47 11.92
C THR A 84 -10.92 0.33 12.77
N ARG A 85 -10.78 0.25 14.10
CA ARG A 85 -11.61 1.04 15.02
C ARG A 85 -11.47 2.54 14.75
N ILE A 86 -10.23 3.04 14.65
CA ILE A 86 -9.96 4.45 14.37
C ILE A 86 -10.55 4.88 13.02
N ALA A 87 -10.43 4.05 11.99
CA ALA A 87 -10.93 4.36 10.66
C ALA A 87 -12.47 4.37 10.60
N LEU A 88 -13.15 3.47 11.32
CA LEU A 88 -14.61 3.45 11.43
C LEU A 88 -15.14 4.68 12.19
N GLU A 89 -14.53 5.03 13.33
CA GLU A 89 -14.87 6.23 14.10
C GLU A 89 -14.69 7.50 13.26
N ALA A 90 -13.59 7.59 12.51
CA ALA A 90 -13.34 8.73 11.62
C ALA A 90 -14.32 8.78 10.45
N LEU A 91 -14.67 7.64 9.86
CA LEU A 91 -15.63 7.55 8.76
C LEU A 91 -17.01 8.07 9.20
N GLU A 92 -17.50 7.65 10.37
CA GLU A 92 -18.80 8.09 10.90
C GLU A 92 -18.85 9.61 11.04
N MET A 93 -17.81 10.23 11.61
CA MET A 93 -17.73 11.68 11.76
C MET A 93 -17.64 12.42 10.42
N LEU A 94 -16.96 11.84 9.42
CA LEU A 94 -16.84 12.42 8.09
C LEU A 94 -18.15 12.32 7.29
N GLU A 95 -18.87 11.20 7.40
CA GLU A 95 -20.19 11.02 6.79
C GLU A 95 -21.22 11.97 7.39
N GLN A 96 -21.22 12.15 8.72
CA GLN A 96 -22.05 13.15 9.40
C GLN A 96 -21.77 14.56 8.89
N ALA A 97 -20.50 14.97 8.86
CA ALA A 97 -20.11 16.29 8.36
C ALA A 97 -20.49 16.50 6.88
N MET A 98 -20.43 15.46 6.06
CA MET A 98 -20.86 15.51 4.66
C MET A 98 -22.39 15.64 4.53
N GLN A 99 -23.15 14.94 5.38
CA GLN A 99 -24.60 14.95 5.38
C GLN A 99 -25.17 16.31 5.83
N GLU A 100 -24.65 16.86 6.95
CA GLU A 100 -25.02 18.19 7.45
C GLU A 100 -24.81 19.26 6.37
N ARG A 101 -23.73 19.16 5.59
CA ARG A 101 -23.46 20.07 4.47
C ARG A 101 -24.44 19.91 3.30
N ASN A 102 -24.81 18.69 2.95
CA ASN A 102 -25.77 18.46 1.87
C ASN A 102 -27.14 19.07 2.22
N GLU A 103 -27.50 18.99 3.50
CA GLU A 103 -28.71 19.61 4.06
C GLU A 103 -28.62 21.15 4.06
N GLU A 104 -27.48 21.73 4.46
CA GLU A 104 -27.23 23.18 4.38
C GLU A 104 -27.21 23.72 2.94
N SER A 105 -26.78 22.90 1.98
CA SER A 105 -26.77 23.23 0.55
C SER A 105 -28.13 23.01 -0.15
N GLY A 106 -29.15 22.48 0.55
CA GLY A 106 -30.49 22.26 0.03
C GLY A 106 -30.64 21.08 -0.95
N TYR A 107 -29.75 20.08 -0.93
CA TYR A 107 -29.88 18.86 -1.75
C TYR A 107 -30.43 17.68 -0.92
N PRO A 108 -31.37 16.88 -1.47
CA PRO A 108 -31.93 15.74 -0.74
C PRO A 108 -30.90 14.61 -0.56
N PRO A 109 -31.05 13.74 0.46
CA PRO A 109 -30.12 12.67 0.74
C PRO A 109 -30.07 11.67 -0.42
N VAL A 110 -28.87 11.24 -0.81
CA VAL A 110 -28.68 10.20 -1.83
C VAL A 110 -29.00 8.85 -1.19
N GLY A 111 -30.06 8.20 -1.66
CA GLY A 111 -30.41 6.84 -1.27
C GLY A 111 -29.30 5.84 -1.60
N HIS A 112 -29.17 4.81 -0.75
CA HIS A 112 -28.23 3.70 -0.92
C HIS A 112 -28.29 3.13 -2.35
N PRO A 113 -27.15 2.82 -3.00
CA PRO A 113 -27.17 2.07 -4.23
C PRO A 113 -27.60 0.63 -3.94
N VAL A 114 -28.85 0.31 -4.30
CA VAL A 114 -29.32 -1.07 -4.44
C VAL A 114 -28.44 -1.76 -5.48
N GLY A 115 -27.91 -2.92 -5.11
CA GLY A 115 -26.98 -3.69 -5.93
C GLY A 115 -27.58 -4.04 -7.29
N HIS A 116 -27.06 -3.40 -8.34
CA HIS A 116 -27.19 -3.90 -9.70
C HIS A 116 -25.91 -4.65 -10.06
N LYS A 117 -26.03 -5.99 -10.18
CA LYS A 117 -25.09 -6.79 -10.94
C LYS A 117 -25.01 -6.22 -12.36
N ARG A 118 -23.87 -5.65 -12.74
CA ARG A 118 -23.57 -5.31 -14.14
C ARG A 118 -22.50 -6.28 -14.64
N GLU A 119 -22.91 -7.16 -15.54
CA GLU A 119 -22.00 -7.86 -16.45
C GLU A 119 -21.35 -6.80 -17.37
N GLU A 120 -20.02 -6.74 -17.36
CA GLU A 120 -19.25 -5.80 -18.18
C GLU A 120 -19.14 -6.32 -19.62
N GLN A 121 -19.74 -5.59 -20.58
CA GLN A 121 -19.35 -5.66 -21.99
C GLN A 121 -18.47 -4.46 -22.34
N PRO A 122 -17.41 -4.63 -23.16
CA PRO A 122 -16.48 -3.55 -23.49
C PRO A 122 -17.02 -2.74 -24.67
N GLY A 123 -17.53 -1.53 -24.43
CA GLY A 123 -18.04 -0.69 -25.54
C GLY A 123 -18.44 0.77 -25.27
N THR A 124 -18.41 1.30 -24.05
CA THR A 124 -19.04 2.62 -23.74
C THR A 124 -18.11 3.64 -23.08
N LEU A 125 -16.88 3.80 -23.59
CA LEU A 125 -15.99 4.89 -23.16
C LEU A 125 -16.46 6.28 -23.66
N ASN A 126 -17.23 6.33 -24.77
CA ASN A 126 -17.60 7.58 -25.44
C ASN A 126 -18.93 8.21 -24.96
N GLU A 127 -19.76 7.48 -24.23
CA GLU A 127 -21.01 8.02 -23.67
C GLU A 127 -20.83 8.58 -22.27
N LEU A 128 -19.86 8.05 -21.51
CA LEU A 128 -19.45 8.56 -20.20
C LEU A 128 -18.81 9.96 -20.31
N THR A 129 -18.08 10.25 -21.39
CA THR A 129 -17.46 11.56 -21.62
C THR A 129 -18.49 12.66 -21.88
N LYS A 130 -19.55 12.37 -22.68
CA LYS A 130 -20.61 13.35 -22.96
C LYS A 130 -21.55 13.62 -21.78
N LEU A 131 -21.78 12.62 -20.92
CA LEU A 131 -22.53 12.81 -19.67
C LEU A 131 -21.71 13.59 -18.62
N ASN A 132 -20.37 13.50 -18.68
CA ASN A 132 -19.50 14.27 -17.79
C ASN A 132 -19.54 15.78 -18.11
N GLU A 133 -19.55 16.16 -19.39
CA GLU A 133 -19.54 17.59 -19.80
C GLU A 133 -20.77 18.39 -19.36
N ARG A 134 -21.96 17.76 -19.31
CA ARG A 134 -23.19 18.42 -18.85
C ARG A 134 -23.29 18.57 -17.33
N ASN A 135 -22.61 17.71 -16.57
CA ASN A 135 -22.62 17.74 -15.10
C ASN A 135 -21.53 18.66 -14.51
N VAL A 136 -20.60 19.16 -15.33
CA VAL A 136 -19.49 20.04 -14.93
C VAL A 136 -19.96 21.46 -14.56
N HIS A 137 -21.06 21.95 -15.11
CA HIS A 137 -21.45 23.36 -14.93
C HIS A 137 -22.15 23.71 -13.61
N ASN A 138 -22.38 22.76 -12.68
CA ASN A 138 -23.19 23.05 -11.49
C ASN A 138 -22.71 22.39 -10.17
N ARG A 139 -21.45 21.97 -10.06
CA ARG A 139 -20.95 21.18 -8.90
C ARG A 139 -19.84 21.82 -8.06
N ASP A 140 -19.38 23.01 -8.42
CA ASP A 140 -18.15 23.56 -7.83
C ASP A 140 -18.42 24.67 -6.81
N ASN A 141 -18.66 24.27 -5.56
CA ASN A 141 -18.44 25.15 -4.39
C ASN A 141 -17.12 24.79 -3.65
N TYR A 142 -16.20 24.10 -4.33
CA TYR A 142 -14.81 23.86 -3.88
C TYR A 142 -13.78 24.77 -4.60
N ASN A 143 -14.24 25.62 -5.53
CA ASN A 143 -13.39 26.50 -6.35
C ASN A 143 -13.21 27.92 -5.78
N SER A 144 -13.85 28.25 -4.65
CA SER A 144 -13.37 29.33 -3.79
C SER A 144 -12.04 28.87 -3.19
N PHE A 145 -10.99 29.71 -3.20
CA PHE A 145 -9.59 29.41 -2.85
C PHE A 145 -9.39 28.70 -1.50
N GLN A 146 -9.79 27.44 -1.39
CA GLN A 146 -9.71 26.64 -0.19
C GLN A 146 -8.43 25.81 -0.23
N THR A 147 -7.57 26.03 0.76
CA THR A 147 -6.42 25.14 0.97
C THR A 147 -6.90 23.70 1.21
N ARG A 148 -6.02 22.71 0.97
CA ARG A 148 -6.33 21.30 1.29
C ARG A 148 -6.81 21.13 2.74
N THR A 149 -6.24 21.92 3.64
CA THR A 149 -6.60 21.97 5.06
C THR A 149 -8.03 22.47 5.27
N GLU A 150 -8.42 23.56 4.59
CA GLU A 150 -9.81 24.06 4.64
C GLU A 150 -10.80 23.02 4.12
N ARG A 151 -10.50 22.38 2.99
CA ARG A 151 -11.35 21.31 2.44
C ARG A 151 -11.49 20.13 3.39
N ALA A 152 -10.43 19.79 4.12
CA ALA A 152 -10.45 18.72 5.12
C ALA A 152 -11.26 19.12 6.37
N ILE A 153 -11.11 20.35 6.85
CA ILE A 153 -11.91 20.90 7.96
C ILE A 153 -13.41 20.90 7.61
N LEU A 154 -13.73 21.17 6.35
CA LEU A 154 -15.12 21.21 5.85
C LEU A 154 -15.68 19.83 5.46
N GLY A 155 -14.96 18.73 5.71
CA GLY A 155 -15.47 17.37 5.41
C GLY A 155 -15.61 17.07 3.92
N ALA A 156 -14.58 17.39 3.12
CA ALA A 156 -14.62 17.08 1.69
C ALA A 156 -14.82 15.57 1.41
N PRO A 157 -15.57 15.20 0.36
CA PRO A 157 -15.78 13.81 -0.09
C PRO A 157 -14.48 13.03 -0.30
N LEU A 158 -13.38 13.72 -0.57
CA LEU A 158 -12.04 13.14 -0.62
C LEU A 158 -11.69 12.37 0.67
N GLU A 159 -11.97 12.93 1.85
CA GLU A 159 -11.57 12.32 3.12
C GLU A 159 -12.48 11.13 3.47
N VAL A 160 -13.78 11.18 3.12
CA VAL A 160 -14.69 10.02 3.20
C VAL A 160 -14.19 8.88 2.32
N GLY A 161 -13.83 9.19 1.06
CA GLY A 161 -13.27 8.19 0.15
C GLY A 161 -11.94 7.61 0.65
N ARG A 162 -11.05 8.43 1.24
CA ARG A 162 -9.81 7.96 1.87
C ARG A 162 -10.05 7.07 3.08
N ALA A 163 -11.13 7.30 3.83
CA ALA A 163 -11.50 6.43 4.95
C ALA A 163 -11.97 5.05 4.48
N HIS A 164 -12.82 4.98 3.45
CA HIS A 164 -13.15 3.72 2.79
C HIS A 164 -11.92 3.04 2.17
N GLU A 165 -11.03 3.80 1.54
CA GLU A 165 -9.79 3.26 1.00
C GLU A 165 -8.92 2.63 2.09
N LEU A 166 -8.72 3.32 3.21
CA LEU A 166 -7.96 2.80 4.35
C LEU A 166 -8.59 1.52 4.92
N LEU A 167 -9.91 1.50 5.13
CA LEU A 167 -10.62 0.29 5.55
C LEU A 167 -10.44 -0.86 4.56
N GLY A 168 -10.48 -0.56 3.27
CA GLY A 168 -10.23 -1.54 2.20
C GLY A 168 -8.83 -2.13 2.26
N VAL A 169 -7.81 -1.29 2.48
CA VAL A 169 -6.42 -1.72 2.65
C VAL A 169 -6.26 -2.57 3.91
N ILE A 170 -6.81 -2.15 5.05
CA ILE A 170 -6.74 -2.92 6.30
C ILE A 170 -7.43 -4.27 6.14
N ALA A 171 -8.63 -4.32 5.57
CA ALA A 171 -9.35 -5.55 5.32
C ALA A 171 -8.58 -6.49 4.39
N ALA A 172 -7.93 -5.94 3.35
CA ALA A 172 -7.02 -6.73 2.52
C ALA A 172 -5.89 -7.32 3.38
N ASN A 173 -5.25 -6.49 4.22
CA ASN A 173 -4.14 -6.88 5.10
C ASN A 173 -4.53 -7.96 6.11
N VAL A 174 -5.80 -8.05 6.51
CA VAL A 174 -6.30 -9.12 7.39
C VAL A 174 -6.72 -10.37 6.59
N GLY A 175 -6.75 -10.29 5.25
CA GLY A 175 -7.17 -11.36 4.35
C GLY A 175 -8.69 -11.39 4.08
N GLN A 176 -9.42 -10.36 4.50
CA GLN A 176 -10.85 -10.21 4.28
C GLN A 176 -11.12 -9.58 2.91
N PHE A 177 -10.77 -10.29 1.83
CA PHE A 177 -10.77 -9.73 0.48
C PHE A 177 -12.15 -9.28 -0.03
N ALA A 178 -13.24 -9.91 0.41
CA ALA A 178 -14.59 -9.50 0.02
C ALA A 178 -14.95 -8.13 0.58
N GLU A 179 -14.64 -7.89 1.86
CA GLU A 179 -14.82 -6.60 2.52
C GLU A 179 -13.87 -5.55 1.94
N ALA A 180 -12.62 -5.93 1.67
CA ALA A 180 -11.64 -5.05 1.02
C ALA A 180 -12.17 -4.50 -0.31
N LEU A 181 -12.67 -5.37 -1.19
CA LEU A 181 -13.26 -4.97 -2.48
C LEU A 181 -14.50 -4.10 -2.27
N GLN A 182 -15.38 -4.43 -1.31
CA GLN A 182 -16.57 -3.64 -1.02
C GLN A 182 -16.20 -2.20 -0.62
N GLN A 183 -15.24 -2.03 0.29
CA GLN A 183 -14.79 -0.71 0.74
C GLN A 183 -14.05 0.05 -0.37
N LEU A 184 -13.17 -0.60 -1.12
CA LEU A 184 -12.48 0.02 -2.26
C LEU A 184 -13.46 0.45 -3.37
N HIS A 185 -14.53 -0.31 -3.63
CA HIS A 185 -15.57 0.10 -4.57
C HIS A 185 -16.40 1.29 -4.08
N LYS A 186 -16.64 1.41 -2.77
CA LYS A 186 -17.26 2.62 -2.19
C LYS A 186 -16.35 3.84 -2.38
N ALA A 187 -15.06 3.70 -2.08
CA ALA A 187 -14.06 4.75 -2.32
C ALA A 187 -14.02 5.15 -3.80
N LEU A 188 -13.98 4.16 -4.70
CA LEU A 188 -14.01 4.37 -6.15
C LEU A 188 -15.23 5.21 -6.56
N ALA A 189 -16.44 4.82 -6.13
CA ALA A 189 -17.67 5.52 -6.47
C ALA A 189 -17.65 6.99 -6.02
N ILE A 190 -17.15 7.27 -4.82
CA ILE A 190 -17.00 8.64 -4.30
C ILE A 190 -16.00 9.42 -5.17
N PHE A 191 -14.84 8.84 -5.47
CA PHE A 191 -13.82 9.50 -6.26
C PHE A 191 -14.27 9.77 -7.71
N GLU A 192 -15.06 8.87 -8.31
CA GLU A 192 -15.65 9.06 -9.63
C GLU A 192 -16.69 10.18 -9.62
N GLN A 193 -17.62 10.17 -8.65
CA GLN A 193 -18.67 11.18 -8.52
C GLN A 193 -18.12 12.60 -8.35
N HIS A 194 -16.97 12.74 -7.69
CA HIS A 194 -16.33 14.02 -7.39
C HIS A 194 -15.12 14.33 -8.28
N ASN A 195 -14.89 13.56 -9.36
CA ASN A 195 -13.80 13.76 -10.32
C ASN A 195 -12.40 13.86 -9.66
N LEU A 196 -12.14 13.05 -8.64
CA LEU A 196 -10.89 13.06 -7.87
C LEU A 196 -9.83 12.17 -8.56
N ALA A 197 -9.33 12.62 -9.71
CA ALA A 197 -8.49 11.82 -10.60
C ALA A 197 -7.22 11.24 -9.96
N THR A 198 -6.56 11.97 -9.05
CA THR A 198 -5.38 11.46 -8.34
C THR A 198 -5.73 10.30 -7.40
N ALA A 199 -6.86 10.40 -6.69
CA ALA A 199 -7.33 9.36 -5.78
C ALA A 199 -7.88 8.14 -6.54
N LEU A 200 -8.49 8.36 -7.71
CA LEU A 200 -8.90 7.28 -8.62
C LEU A 200 -7.73 6.40 -9.05
N ALA A 201 -6.61 7.02 -9.41
CA ALA A 201 -5.41 6.27 -9.81
C ALA A 201 -4.94 5.35 -8.67
N GLN A 202 -4.90 5.85 -7.43
CA GLN A 202 -4.52 5.06 -6.27
C GLN A 202 -5.49 3.90 -6.00
N VAL A 203 -6.81 4.15 -6.00
CA VAL A 203 -7.81 3.09 -5.76
C VAL A 203 -7.79 2.01 -6.82
N TYR A 204 -7.55 2.36 -8.10
CA TYR A 204 -7.33 1.34 -9.13
C TYR A 204 -6.08 0.49 -8.84
N SER A 205 -5.00 1.08 -8.32
CA SER A 205 -3.81 0.33 -7.90
C SER A 205 -4.16 -0.66 -6.77
N ASN A 206 -4.89 -0.20 -5.75
CA ASN A 206 -5.29 -1.03 -4.61
C ASN A 206 -6.24 -2.17 -5.02
N LEU A 207 -7.24 -1.90 -5.87
CA LEU A 207 -8.12 -2.92 -6.43
C LEU A 207 -7.31 -3.96 -7.22
N GLY A 208 -6.37 -3.50 -8.05
CA GLY A 208 -5.45 -4.37 -8.79
C GLY A 208 -4.64 -5.28 -7.87
N ALA A 209 -4.11 -4.74 -6.78
CA ALA A 209 -3.37 -5.51 -5.78
C ALA A 209 -4.25 -6.59 -5.12
N VAL A 210 -5.47 -6.24 -4.67
CA VAL A 210 -6.40 -7.22 -4.06
C VAL A 210 -6.75 -8.35 -5.04
N HIS A 211 -7.06 -8.03 -6.29
CA HIS A 211 -7.31 -9.05 -7.32
C HIS A 211 -6.10 -9.95 -7.58
N ALA A 212 -4.88 -9.40 -7.57
CA ALA A 212 -3.67 -10.19 -7.78
C ALA A 212 -3.37 -11.11 -6.58
N VAL A 213 -3.71 -10.72 -5.34
CA VAL A 213 -3.62 -11.62 -4.17
C VAL A 213 -4.62 -12.76 -4.29
N LYS A 214 -5.83 -12.47 -4.79
CA LYS A 214 -6.86 -13.48 -5.11
C LYS A 214 -6.53 -14.37 -6.32
N SER A 215 -5.38 -14.15 -6.97
CA SER A 215 -4.98 -14.84 -8.23
C SER A 215 -5.89 -14.56 -9.43
N GLU A 216 -6.66 -13.47 -9.39
CA GLU A 216 -7.51 -12.99 -10.48
C GLU A 216 -6.69 -12.09 -11.42
N ASN A 217 -5.69 -12.70 -12.06
CA ASN A 217 -4.62 -11.99 -12.78
C ASN A 217 -5.14 -11.07 -13.91
N SER A 218 -6.20 -11.44 -14.61
CA SER A 218 -6.78 -10.62 -15.68
C SER A 218 -7.35 -9.31 -15.15
N MET A 219 -8.14 -9.38 -14.07
CA MET A 219 -8.72 -8.19 -13.43
C MET A 219 -7.63 -7.31 -12.82
N ALA A 220 -6.64 -7.92 -12.17
CA ALA A 220 -5.52 -7.20 -11.61
C ALA A 220 -4.74 -6.40 -12.67
N LEU A 221 -4.44 -7.01 -13.83
CA LEU A 221 -3.78 -6.31 -14.94
C LEU A 221 -4.63 -5.14 -15.46
N THR A 222 -5.94 -5.35 -15.64
CA THR A 222 -6.85 -4.28 -16.12
C THR A 222 -6.84 -3.09 -15.18
N TYR A 223 -6.95 -3.31 -13.86
CA TYR A 223 -6.94 -2.23 -12.88
C TYR A 223 -5.57 -1.54 -12.78
N MET A 224 -4.48 -2.30 -12.80
CA MET A 224 -3.13 -1.71 -12.80
C MET A 224 -2.85 -0.89 -14.07
N GLN A 225 -3.32 -1.33 -15.24
CA GLN A 225 -3.19 -0.57 -16.49
C GLN A 225 -3.99 0.73 -16.44
N ARG A 226 -5.25 0.70 -15.96
CA ARG A 226 -6.05 1.92 -15.76
C ARG A 226 -5.39 2.89 -14.78
N SER A 227 -4.83 2.37 -13.69
CA SER A 227 -4.07 3.16 -12.71
C SER A 227 -2.84 3.83 -13.34
N LEU A 228 -2.05 3.07 -14.12
CA LEU A 228 -0.86 3.58 -14.78
C LEU A 228 -1.20 4.66 -15.80
N GLU A 229 -2.17 4.40 -16.69
CA GLU A 229 -2.58 5.34 -17.75
C GLU A 229 -3.10 6.66 -17.15
N LEU A 230 -3.84 6.59 -16.04
CA LEU A 230 -4.32 7.78 -15.34
C LEU A 230 -3.16 8.51 -14.63
N ALA A 231 -2.27 7.78 -13.97
CA ALA A 231 -1.13 8.38 -13.27
C ALA A 231 -0.14 9.06 -14.23
N GLU A 232 0.10 8.47 -15.41
CA GLU A 232 0.90 9.07 -16.48
C GLU A 232 0.27 10.37 -17.00
N ARG A 233 -1.04 10.35 -17.29
CA ARG A 233 -1.78 11.55 -17.72
C ARG A 233 -1.72 12.69 -16.70
N LEU A 234 -1.75 12.36 -15.41
CA LEU A 234 -1.67 13.32 -14.31
C LEU A 234 -0.24 13.71 -13.94
N GLY A 235 0.77 13.02 -14.47
CA GLY A 235 2.16 13.18 -14.02
C GLY A 235 2.41 12.76 -12.57
N ASN A 236 1.56 11.90 -11.99
CA ASN A 236 1.65 11.43 -10.61
C ASN A 236 2.79 10.40 -10.46
N GLN A 237 4.03 10.90 -10.32
CA GLN A 237 5.24 10.08 -10.24
C GLN A 237 5.21 9.04 -9.10
N PRO A 238 4.76 9.37 -7.86
CA PRO A 238 4.61 8.36 -6.80
C PRO A 238 3.75 7.16 -7.21
N ASN A 239 2.56 7.41 -7.79
CA ASN A 239 1.67 6.32 -8.19
C ASN A 239 2.24 5.53 -9.40
N ILE A 240 2.93 6.19 -10.34
CA ILE A 240 3.64 5.48 -11.43
C ILE A 240 4.67 4.51 -10.86
N ALA A 241 5.47 4.94 -9.86
CA ALA A 241 6.46 4.09 -9.23
C ALA A 241 5.80 2.85 -8.60
N ILE A 242 4.74 3.03 -7.81
CA ILE A 242 4.01 1.93 -7.17
C ILE A 242 3.43 0.96 -8.21
N VAL A 243 2.68 1.47 -9.19
CA VAL A 243 1.95 0.63 -10.16
C VAL A 243 2.91 -0.15 -11.06
N THR A 244 4.00 0.47 -11.52
CA THR A 244 5.02 -0.23 -12.32
C THR A 244 5.72 -1.32 -11.50
N GLY A 245 5.91 -1.10 -10.20
CA GLY A 245 6.39 -2.13 -9.28
C GLY A 245 5.44 -3.34 -9.20
N ASN A 246 4.15 -3.07 -9.00
CA ASN A 246 3.11 -4.10 -8.93
C ASN A 246 2.99 -4.89 -10.24
N LEU A 247 3.10 -4.22 -11.40
CA LEU A 247 3.15 -4.88 -12.71
C LEU A 247 4.37 -5.81 -12.84
N GLY A 248 5.54 -5.40 -12.34
CA GLY A 248 6.74 -6.24 -12.31
C GLY A 248 6.56 -7.50 -11.47
N GLU A 249 5.85 -7.39 -10.36
CA GLU A 249 5.53 -8.55 -9.54
C GLU A 249 4.55 -9.50 -10.23
N MET A 250 3.50 -8.97 -10.86
CA MET A 250 2.57 -9.76 -11.66
C MET A 250 3.27 -10.51 -12.80
N ALA A 251 4.22 -9.85 -13.48
CA ALA A 251 5.05 -10.48 -14.50
C ALA A 251 5.93 -11.59 -13.91
N THR A 252 6.51 -11.38 -12.72
CA THR A 252 7.30 -12.39 -12.00
C THR A 252 6.46 -13.64 -11.69
N ARG A 253 5.25 -13.46 -11.16
CA ARG A 253 4.31 -14.56 -10.88
C ARG A 253 3.89 -15.33 -12.12
N SER A 254 3.81 -14.63 -13.25
CA SER A 254 3.48 -15.20 -14.56
C SER A 254 4.68 -15.89 -15.22
N GLY A 255 5.86 -15.88 -14.58
CA GLY A 255 7.10 -16.46 -15.12
C GLY A 255 7.75 -15.61 -16.23
N LYS A 256 7.24 -14.41 -16.50
CA LYS A 256 7.77 -13.49 -17.50
C LYS A 256 8.90 -12.65 -16.90
N LEU A 257 10.00 -13.32 -16.57
CA LEU A 257 11.05 -12.73 -15.73
C LEU A 257 11.75 -11.52 -16.36
N ARG A 258 11.91 -11.47 -17.69
CA ARG A 258 12.50 -10.30 -18.38
C ARG A 258 11.58 -9.08 -18.34
N GLU A 259 10.29 -9.29 -18.60
CA GLU A 259 9.28 -8.25 -18.50
C GLU A 259 9.20 -7.71 -17.07
N ALA A 260 9.27 -8.59 -16.07
CA ALA A 260 9.30 -8.20 -14.66
C ALA A 260 10.50 -7.29 -14.32
N GLU A 261 11.69 -7.64 -14.80
CA GLU A 261 12.89 -6.85 -14.60
C GLU A 261 12.78 -5.45 -15.23
N GLU A 262 12.22 -5.34 -16.44
CA GLU A 262 11.95 -4.05 -17.09
C GLU A 262 11.00 -3.18 -16.24
N TRP A 263 9.90 -3.77 -15.76
CA TRP A 263 8.94 -3.08 -14.88
C TRP A 263 9.57 -2.64 -13.56
N PHE A 264 10.35 -3.50 -12.90
CA PHE A 264 11.03 -3.14 -11.66
C PHE A 264 12.09 -2.05 -11.86
N ARG A 265 12.85 -2.09 -12.95
CA ARG A 265 13.81 -1.02 -13.26
C ARG A 265 13.10 0.30 -13.54
N ARG A 266 11.95 0.27 -14.22
CA ARG A 266 11.13 1.46 -14.43
C ARG A 266 10.62 2.03 -13.10
N SER A 267 10.09 1.17 -12.22
CA SER A 267 9.64 1.56 -10.87
C SER A 267 10.77 2.18 -10.06
N LEU A 268 11.94 1.54 -10.05
CA LEU A 268 13.14 1.99 -9.35
C LEU A 268 13.60 3.35 -9.86
N ALA A 269 13.68 3.55 -11.18
CA ALA A 269 14.09 4.82 -11.77
C ALA A 269 13.11 5.95 -11.40
N MET A 270 11.80 5.66 -11.33
CA MET A 270 10.82 6.66 -10.88
C MET A 270 11.01 6.97 -9.39
N ALA A 271 11.10 5.94 -8.54
CA ALA A 271 11.28 6.09 -7.10
C ALA A 271 12.57 6.86 -6.74
N GLU A 272 13.66 6.62 -7.47
CA GLU A 272 14.91 7.39 -7.34
C GLU A 272 14.75 8.87 -7.69
N ARG A 273 13.98 9.19 -8.73
CA ARG A 273 13.73 10.59 -9.13
C ARG A 273 12.95 11.38 -8.09
N ILE A 274 12.05 10.72 -7.37
CA ILE A 274 11.23 11.35 -6.31
C ILE A 274 11.78 11.09 -4.90
N ASN A 275 12.92 10.42 -4.78
CA ASN A 275 13.59 10.09 -3.53
C ASN A 275 12.70 9.28 -2.54
N GLU A 276 11.87 8.38 -3.07
CA GLU A 276 10.99 7.51 -2.27
C GLU A 276 11.77 6.27 -1.81
N ALA A 277 12.48 6.40 -0.69
CA ALA A 277 13.40 5.40 -0.18
C ALA A 277 12.72 4.05 0.16
N ASP A 278 11.47 4.08 0.60
CA ASP A 278 10.68 2.88 0.87
C ASP A 278 10.44 2.06 -0.40
N GLN A 279 9.93 2.71 -1.46
CA GLN A 279 9.72 2.10 -2.76
C GLN A 279 11.04 1.62 -3.39
N ILE A 280 12.12 2.39 -3.27
CA ILE A 280 13.46 1.96 -3.73
C ILE A 280 13.86 0.65 -3.05
N SER A 281 13.71 0.55 -1.72
CA SER A 281 14.08 -0.64 -0.97
C SER A 281 13.24 -1.85 -1.37
N TRP A 282 11.92 -1.66 -1.48
CA TRP A 282 11.01 -2.72 -1.89
C TRP A 282 11.31 -3.21 -3.32
N CYS A 283 11.48 -2.30 -4.28
CA CYS A 283 11.82 -2.64 -5.67
C CYS A 283 13.13 -3.41 -5.79
N ASN A 284 14.16 -3.02 -5.04
CA ASN A 284 15.44 -3.73 -5.03
C ASN A 284 15.28 -5.16 -4.49
N THR A 285 14.46 -5.35 -3.45
CA THR A 285 14.15 -6.70 -2.92
C THR A 285 13.42 -7.55 -3.97
N ALA A 286 12.38 -6.99 -4.60
CA ALA A 286 11.59 -7.70 -5.60
C ALA A 286 12.41 -8.03 -6.85
N LEU A 287 13.18 -7.07 -7.37
CA LEU A 287 14.11 -7.27 -8.48
C LEU A 287 15.15 -8.34 -8.16
N ALA A 288 15.68 -8.38 -6.93
CA ALA A 288 16.62 -9.42 -6.53
C ALA A 288 16.02 -10.82 -6.61
N VAL A 289 14.74 -10.99 -6.28
CA VAL A 289 14.03 -12.27 -6.41
C VAL A 289 13.86 -12.64 -7.88
N THR A 290 13.48 -11.69 -8.74
CA THR A 290 13.39 -11.92 -10.18
C THR A 290 14.73 -12.31 -10.79
N LEU A 291 15.82 -11.61 -10.45
CA LEU A 291 17.18 -11.92 -10.92
C LEU A 291 17.66 -13.29 -10.42
N GLN A 292 17.34 -13.65 -9.17
CA GLN A 292 17.57 -14.99 -8.63
C GLN A 292 16.88 -16.07 -9.47
N ASP A 293 15.61 -15.87 -9.84
CA ASP A 293 14.85 -16.82 -10.67
C ASP A 293 15.37 -16.87 -12.12
N GLN A 294 15.97 -15.78 -12.62
CA GLN A 294 16.69 -15.77 -13.91
C GLN A 294 18.07 -16.44 -13.84
N GLY A 295 18.62 -16.65 -12.64
CA GLY A 295 19.97 -17.19 -12.40
C GLY A 295 21.08 -16.13 -12.28
N ASP A 296 20.76 -14.83 -12.39
CA ASP A 296 21.73 -13.76 -12.13
C ASP A 296 21.88 -13.52 -10.61
N LEU A 297 22.73 -14.35 -10.00
CA LEU A 297 23.00 -14.27 -8.56
C LEU A 297 23.83 -13.05 -8.18
N MET A 298 24.63 -12.50 -9.09
CA MET A 298 25.48 -11.34 -8.83
C MET A 298 24.65 -10.06 -8.82
N GLY A 299 23.79 -9.86 -9.83
CA GLY A 299 22.85 -8.75 -9.87
C GLY A 299 21.88 -8.81 -8.68
N ALA A 300 21.40 -10.01 -8.32
CA ALA A 300 20.56 -10.19 -7.14
C ALA A 300 21.27 -9.79 -5.83
N ALA A 301 22.53 -10.18 -5.66
CA ALA A 301 23.32 -9.81 -4.48
C ALA A 301 23.48 -8.30 -4.33
N GLU A 302 23.71 -7.60 -5.44
CA GLU A 302 23.83 -6.13 -5.45
C GLU A 302 22.50 -5.45 -5.09
N CYS A 303 21.38 -5.91 -5.66
CA CYS A 303 20.05 -5.41 -5.31
C CYS A 303 19.73 -5.63 -3.82
N ILE A 304 20.03 -6.82 -3.27
CA ILE A 304 19.85 -7.12 -1.84
C ILE A 304 20.70 -6.19 -0.97
N ARG A 305 21.96 -5.95 -1.35
CA ARG A 305 22.87 -5.04 -0.62
C ARG A 305 22.31 -3.63 -0.59
N ARG A 306 21.84 -3.13 -1.72
CA ARG A 306 21.22 -1.81 -1.85
C ARG A 306 19.96 -1.70 -1.01
N SER A 307 19.06 -2.67 -1.10
CA SER A 307 17.85 -2.75 -0.27
C SER A 307 18.17 -2.72 1.22
N LEU A 308 19.06 -3.59 1.71
CA LEU A 308 19.45 -3.62 3.13
C LEU A 308 20.06 -2.31 3.63
N SER A 309 20.84 -1.62 2.80
CA SER A 309 21.44 -0.34 3.16
C SER A 309 20.36 0.72 3.40
N ILE A 310 19.40 0.83 2.48
CA ILE A 310 18.32 1.82 2.51
C ILE A 310 17.31 1.47 3.62
N ALA A 311 16.92 0.21 3.73
CA ALA A 311 16.03 -0.27 4.79
C ALA A 311 16.57 0.06 6.19
N ARG A 312 17.89 -0.09 6.40
CA ARG A 312 18.55 0.26 7.66
C ARG A 312 18.62 1.76 7.91
N SER A 313 18.88 2.58 6.88
CA SER A 313 18.90 4.05 7.07
C SER A 313 17.53 4.60 7.42
N MET A 314 16.46 4.00 6.88
CA MET A 314 15.07 4.33 7.22
C MET A 314 14.59 3.72 8.54
N LYS A 315 15.35 2.76 9.10
CA LYS A 315 14.92 1.90 10.22
C LYS A 315 13.59 1.16 9.97
N SER A 316 13.31 0.86 8.70
CA SER A 316 12.08 0.16 8.31
C SER A 316 12.20 -1.34 8.58
N THR A 317 11.52 -1.82 9.61
CA THR A 317 11.50 -3.24 10.02
C THR A 317 10.99 -4.14 8.88
N ARG A 318 9.91 -3.71 8.21
CA ARG A 318 9.32 -4.36 7.03
C ARG A 318 10.34 -4.60 5.91
N ASN A 319 11.00 -3.54 5.45
CA ASN A 319 11.97 -3.63 4.37
C ASN A 319 13.23 -4.42 4.77
N ILE A 320 13.67 -4.30 6.03
CA ILE A 320 14.78 -5.11 6.56
C ILE A 320 14.41 -6.60 6.50
N GLY A 321 13.22 -6.96 6.97
CA GLY A 321 12.72 -8.34 6.96
C GLY A 321 12.68 -8.92 5.54
N GLY A 322 12.06 -8.21 4.59
CA GLY A 322 11.98 -8.63 3.19
C GLY A 322 13.36 -8.83 2.55
N ALA A 323 14.29 -7.91 2.78
CA ALA A 323 15.64 -8.00 2.24
C ALA A 323 16.47 -9.13 2.88
N LEU A 324 16.27 -9.44 4.17
CA LEU A 324 16.89 -10.59 4.84
C LEU A 324 16.35 -11.92 4.28
N ILE A 325 15.05 -12.01 3.98
CA ILE A 325 14.45 -13.17 3.33
C ILE A 325 15.06 -13.37 1.93
N ALA A 326 15.17 -12.31 1.13
CA ALA A 326 15.81 -12.37 -0.18
C ALA A 326 17.29 -12.81 -0.08
N LEU A 327 18.02 -12.34 0.94
CA LEU A 327 19.40 -12.76 1.21
C LEU A 327 19.50 -14.25 1.59
N ALA A 328 18.56 -14.75 2.39
CA ALA A 328 18.52 -16.16 2.73
C ALA A 328 18.23 -17.03 1.50
N ASN A 329 17.30 -16.62 0.64
CA ASN A 329 16.98 -17.30 -0.61
C ASN A 329 18.19 -17.35 -1.56
N LEU A 330 18.92 -16.24 -1.69
CA LEU A 330 20.16 -16.19 -2.48
C LEU A 330 21.17 -17.23 -1.99
N ARG A 331 21.38 -17.32 -0.68
CA ARG A 331 22.31 -18.30 -0.07
C ARG A 331 21.86 -19.74 -0.27
N ILE A 332 20.56 -20.01 -0.19
CA ILE A 332 19.99 -21.32 -0.48
C ILE A 332 20.25 -21.68 -1.95
N MET A 333 20.03 -20.75 -2.89
CA MET A 333 20.34 -20.98 -4.31
C MET A 333 21.83 -21.24 -4.54
N GLN A 334 22.71 -20.45 -3.94
CA GLN A 334 24.16 -20.69 -3.99
C GLN A 334 24.52 -22.07 -3.44
N ALA A 335 23.90 -22.51 -2.36
CA ALA A 335 24.11 -23.86 -1.80
C ALA A 335 23.63 -24.96 -2.75
N ILE A 336 22.47 -24.78 -3.39
CA ILE A 336 21.94 -25.74 -4.38
C ILE A 336 22.87 -25.83 -5.59
N ILE A 337 23.40 -24.71 -6.08
CA ILE A 337 24.33 -24.70 -7.22
C ILE A 337 25.64 -25.39 -6.81
N ALA A 338 26.21 -25.02 -5.65
CA ALA A 338 27.44 -25.63 -5.14
C ALA A 338 27.33 -27.15 -5.01
N GLY A 339 26.15 -27.67 -4.61
CA GLY A 339 25.89 -29.11 -4.48
C GLY A 339 25.57 -29.82 -5.79
N LYS A 340 25.35 -29.09 -6.89
CA LYS A 340 25.05 -29.65 -8.23
C LYS A 340 26.21 -29.57 -9.22
N LEU A 341 27.29 -28.85 -8.91
CA LEU A 341 28.46 -28.79 -9.78
C LEU A 341 29.02 -30.21 -10.00
N PRO A 342 29.14 -30.68 -11.26
CA PRO A 342 29.66 -32.00 -11.55
C PRO A 342 31.09 -32.14 -11.02
N HIS A 343 31.36 -33.28 -10.38
CA HIS A 343 32.69 -33.67 -9.93
C HIS A 343 33.57 -34.01 -11.15
N GLU A 344 33.98 -33.01 -11.92
CA GLU A 344 35.00 -33.20 -12.94
C GLU A 344 36.34 -33.46 -12.24
N GLY A 345 36.66 -34.74 -12.05
CA GLY A 345 37.83 -35.22 -11.34
C GLY A 345 37.50 -35.71 -9.93
N THR A 346 37.34 -37.03 -9.79
CA THR A 346 37.20 -37.76 -8.52
C THR A 346 38.43 -37.57 -7.62
N ASN A 347 38.47 -36.45 -6.90
CA ASN A 347 39.31 -36.27 -5.71
C ASN A 347 38.38 -36.12 -4.50
N ALA A 348 38.58 -36.95 -3.47
CA ALA A 348 37.79 -36.91 -2.22
C ALA A 348 37.80 -35.51 -1.55
N GLU A 349 38.84 -34.72 -1.79
CA GLU A 349 38.99 -33.34 -1.31
C GLU A 349 37.98 -32.37 -1.96
N ASN A 350 37.64 -32.53 -3.24
CA ASN A 350 36.67 -31.68 -3.94
C ASN A 350 35.22 -31.95 -3.48
N VAL A 351 34.91 -33.21 -3.15
CA VAL A 351 33.62 -33.62 -2.58
C VAL A 351 33.46 -33.06 -1.16
N SER A 352 34.54 -33.09 -0.37
CA SER A 352 34.58 -32.48 0.97
C SER A 352 34.35 -30.97 0.91
N TYR A 353 35.04 -30.25 0.01
CA TYR A 353 34.92 -28.80 -0.12
C TYR A 353 33.51 -28.33 -0.53
N SER A 354 32.88 -28.96 -1.52
CA SER A 354 31.51 -28.64 -1.95
C SER A 354 30.50 -28.88 -0.80
N THR A 355 30.62 -30.00 -0.09
CA THR A 355 29.74 -30.35 1.03
C THR A 355 29.87 -29.36 2.19
N VAL A 356 31.10 -28.96 2.53
CA VAL A 356 31.39 -27.93 3.55
C VAL A 356 30.84 -26.56 3.14
N LEU A 357 31.01 -26.17 1.87
CA LEU A 357 30.47 -24.91 1.34
C LEU A 357 28.94 -24.87 1.41
N CYS A 358 28.26 -25.93 0.96
CA CYS A 358 26.81 -26.08 1.04
C CYS A 358 26.32 -25.95 2.49
N THR A 359 26.94 -26.69 3.41
CA THR A 359 26.57 -26.70 4.83
C THR A 359 26.71 -25.30 5.43
N ARG A 360 27.83 -24.62 5.15
CA ARG A 360 28.07 -23.24 5.61
C ARG A 360 27.05 -22.25 5.06
N LEU A 361 26.68 -22.36 3.78
CA LEU A 361 25.70 -21.48 3.15
C LEU A 361 24.29 -21.68 3.75
N LEU A 362 23.88 -22.94 3.96
CA LEU A 362 22.60 -23.27 4.59
C LEU A 362 22.54 -22.80 6.05
N MET A 363 23.61 -22.98 6.82
CA MET A 363 23.71 -22.46 8.19
C MET A 363 23.57 -20.93 8.23
N ARG A 364 24.23 -20.22 7.30
CA ARG A 364 24.10 -18.76 7.16
C ARG A 364 22.70 -18.32 6.71
N ALA A 365 22.06 -19.09 5.84
CA ALA A 365 20.67 -18.84 5.43
C ALA A 365 19.73 -18.99 6.63
N MET A 366 19.85 -20.08 7.40
CA MET A 366 19.06 -20.32 8.61
C MET A 366 19.23 -19.21 9.64
N SER A 367 20.47 -18.81 9.94
CA SER A 367 20.73 -17.68 10.85
C SER A 367 20.12 -16.37 10.34
N THR A 368 20.03 -16.17 9.02
CA THR A 368 19.44 -14.94 8.45
C THR A 368 17.92 -14.96 8.48
N LEU A 369 17.31 -16.12 8.28
CA LEU A 369 15.88 -16.30 8.49
C LEU A 369 15.51 -16.11 9.96
N GLN A 370 16.28 -16.66 10.89
CA GLN A 370 16.10 -16.41 12.33
C GLN A 370 16.15 -14.90 12.64
N ARG A 371 17.13 -14.20 12.08
CA ARG A 371 17.22 -12.73 12.23
C ARG A 371 16.03 -12.01 11.62
N ALA A 372 15.50 -12.47 10.49
CA ALA A 372 14.31 -11.88 9.87
C ALA A 372 13.09 -12.05 10.77
N VAL A 373 12.88 -13.24 11.34
CA VAL A 373 11.76 -13.53 12.25
C VAL A 373 11.85 -12.74 13.56
N VAL A 374 13.06 -12.51 14.08
CA VAL A 374 13.29 -11.76 15.34
C VAL A 374 13.24 -10.24 15.14
N VAL A 375 13.06 -9.73 13.92
CA VAL A 375 12.81 -8.29 13.73
C VAL A 375 11.45 -7.96 14.36
N GLU A 376 11.46 -7.27 15.50
CA GLU A 376 10.26 -6.76 16.15
C GLU A 376 9.40 -5.98 15.14
N GLY A 377 8.10 -6.29 15.08
CA GLY A 377 7.16 -5.71 14.11
C GLY A 377 7.00 -6.48 12.80
N LEU A 378 7.74 -7.57 12.54
CA LEU A 378 7.47 -8.43 11.38
C LEU A 378 6.27 -9.36 11.61
N GLU A 379 5.96 -9.70 12.87
CA GLU A 379 4.84 -10.57 13.25
C GLU A 379 3.46 -9.99 12.85
N THR A 380 3.37 -8.68 12.69
CA THR A 380 2.13 -7.96 12.38
C THR A 380 1.97 -7.65 10.87
N GLU A 381 2.97 -7.91 10.03
CA GLU A 381 3.00 -7.42 8.63
C GLU A 381 3.27 -8.49 7.57
N LEU A 382 2.45 -9.54 7.57
CA LEU A 382 2.71 -10.70 6.72
C LEU A 382 1.44 -11.22 6.01
N VAL A 383 0.68 -10.34 5.36
CA VAL A 383 -0.47 -10.77 4.54
C VAL A 383 -0.68 -9.98 3.23
N VAL A 384 -0.30 -8.71 3.08
CA VAL A 384 -0.62 -7.97 1.82
C VAL A 384 0.51 -7.34 1.03
N ASP A 385 1.71 -7.20 1.57
CA ASP A 385 2.85 -7.25 0.67
C ASP A 385 3.10 -8.70 0.35
N PHE A 386 2.38 -9.17 -0.67
CA PHE A 386 2.70 -10.11 -1.75
C PHE A 386 3.93 -11.06 -1.67
N CYS A 387 4.90 -10.83 -0.80
CA CYS A 387 6.07 -11.65 -0.50
C CYS A 387 5.82 -12.94 0.32
N LEU A 388 4.61 -13.21 0.85
CA LEU A 388 4.36 -14.45 1.63
C LEU A 388 3.41 -15.48 1.02
N VAL A 389 2.53 -15.10 0.09
CA VAL A 389 1.65 -16.09 -0.57
C VAL A 389 2.48 -17.05 -1.44
N THR A 390 3.67 -16.63 -1.90
CA THR A 390 4.60 -17.51 -2.61
C THR A 390 5.30 -18.51 -1.70
N TRP A 391 5.46 -18.25 -0.39
CA TRP A 391 6.17 -19.20 0.49
C TRP A 391 5.34 -20.45 0.81
N ARG A 392 4.00 -20.34 0.94
CA ARG A 392 3.12 -21.53 1.05
C ARG A 392 2.83 -22.19 -0.32
N GLY A 393 2.71 -21.42 -1.40
CA GLY A 393 2.37 -21.94 -2.73
C GLY A 393 3.54 -22.59 -3.49
N GLN A 394 4.72 -21.96 -3.49
CA GLN A 394 5.89 -22.49 -4.20
C GLN A 394 6.54 -23.65 -3.45
N ASN A 395 6.50 -23.69 -2.11
CA ASN A 395 6.95 -24.87 -1.37
C ASN A 395 6.00 -26.06 -1.52
N LYS A 396 4.70 -25.88 -1.78
CA LYS A 396 3.84 -27.04 -2.08
C LYS A 396 4.24 -27.71 -3.39
N ARG A 397 4.60 -26.93 -4.43
CA ARG A 397 5.09 -27.47 -5.72
C ARG A 397 6.54 -27.96 -5.65
N ARG A 398 7.45 -27.25 -4.97
CA ARG A 398 8.84 -27.70 -4.76
C ARG A 398 8.92 -28.92 -3.84
N CYS A 399 8.16 -28.99 -2.74
CA CYS A 399 8.11 -30.18 -1.88
C CYS A 399 7.38 -31.38 -2.51
N THR A 400 6.39 -31.18 -3.38
CA THR A 400 5.77 -32.30 -4.12
C THR A 400 6.67 -32.84 -5.24
N LEU A 401 7.43 -31.97 -5.93
CA LEU A 401 8.50 -32.39 -6.85
C LEU A 401 9.66 -33.06 -6.11
N TRP A 402 9.98 -32.61 -4.89
CA TRP A 402 10.98 -33.25 -4.04
C TRP A 402 10.49 -34.62 -3.55
N ARG A 403 9.28 -34.73 -2.99
CA ARG A 403 8.66 -36.00 -2.54
C ARG A 403 8.50 -37.04 -3.65
N LYS A 404 8.15 -36.63 -4.89
CA LYS A 404 8.11 -37.54 -6.04
C LYS A 404 9.50 -38.01 -6.49
N ARG A 405 10.56 -37.25 -6.24
CA ARG A 405 11.95 -37.62 -6.59
C ARG A 405 12.68 -38.35 -5.46
N SER A 406 12.28 -38.19 -4.20
CA SER A 406 12.95 -38.79 -3.05
C SER A 406 12.32 -40.08 -2.50
N GLY A 407 11.19 -40.54 -3.04
CA GLY A 407 10.64 -41.88 -2.74
C GLY A 407 10.23 -42.12 -1.27
N MET A 408 10.08 -41.08 -0.46
CA MET A 408 9.76 -41.23 0.97
C MET A 408 8.23 -41.25 1.19
N SER A 409 7.72 -42.38 1.63
CA SER A 409 6.34 -42.57 2.11
C SER A 409 6.10 -41.86 3.44
N SER A 410 4.93 -41.23 3.57
CA SER A 410 4.48 -40.47 4.74
C SER A 410 4.46 -41.31 6.04
N PRO A 411 4.87 -40.78 7.21
CA PRO A 411 4.31 -41.23 8.48
C PRO A 411 2.94 -40.57 8.70
N GLY A 412 1.98 -41.37 9.14
CA GLY A 412 0.59 -40.97 9.33
C GLY A 412 0.37 -40.07 10.55
N CYS A 413 -0.67 -39.24 10.38
CA CYS A 413 -1.44 -38.42 11.32
C CYS A 413 -0.69 -37.40 12.18
#